data_AF-A0A2C6AF55-F1
#
_entry.id   AF-A0A2C6AF55-F1
#
_cell.length_a   1.000
_cell.length_b   1.000
_cell.length_c   1.000
_cell.angle_alpha   90.00
_cell.angle_beta   90.00
_cell.angle_gamma   90.00
#
_symmetry.space_group_name_H-M   'P 1'
#
loop_
_entity.id
_entity.type
_entity.pdbx_description
1 polymer ?
#
loop_
_entity_poly.entity_id
_entity_poly.type
_entity_poly.pdbx_seq_one_letter_code
_entity_poly.pdbx_strand_id
1 'polypeptide(L)'
;MPATGASLVLVSALAAAASAHIFTVNCAPLTIQRGDPIVFPGAVSPHVHVVVGGTAFALSESNEQARAANATTCDKLLDNSNYWQPQLYHQRRDGRFELVEMQGIVSPVSPSGRPLFLFPCA
;
A
#
# COMPACT_ATOMS: atom_id res chain seq x y z
N MET A 1 19.58 -16.94 -63.90
CA MET A 1 20.38 -16.64 -62.69
C MET A 1 19.89 -15.31 -62.13
N PRO A 2 19.61 -15.18 -60.82
CA PRO A 2 18.62 -15.89 -60.00
C PRO A 2 17.32 -15.08 -59.82
N ALA A 3 16.21 -15.78 -59.60
CA ALA A 3 14.92 -15.20 -59.20
C ALA A 3 14.95 -14.87 -57.70
N THR A 4 14.54 -13.67 -57.34
CA THR A 4 14.44 -13.20 -55.95
C THR A 4 13.27 -13.90 -55.25
N GLY A 5 13.58 -14.87 -54.39
CA GLY A 5 12.60 -15.54 -53.54
C GLY A 5 12.12 -14.61 -52.42
N ALA A 6 10.83 -14.30 -52.41
CA ALA A 6 10.19 -13.62 -51.29
C ALA A 6 10.08 -14.60 -50.11
N SER A 7 10.97 -14.44 -49.11
CA SER A 7 10.85 -15.17 -47.84
C SER A 7 9.71 -14.57 -47.02
N LEU A 8 8.62 -15.31 -46.89
CA LEU A 8 7.56 -15.04 -45.91
C LEU A 8 8.08 -15.39 -44.52
N VAL A 9 8.54 -14.39 -43.78
CA VAL A 9 8.85 -14.53 -42.35
C VAL A 9 7.54 -14.51 -41.59
N LEU A 10 7.07 -15.68 -41.15
CA LEU A 10 5.96 -15.79 -40.20
C LEU A 10 6.47 -15.35 -38.82
N VAL A 11 6.15 -14.11 -38.43
CA VAL A 11 6.37 -13.65 -37.04
C VAL A 11 5.21 -14.17 -36.21
N SER A 12 5.41 -15.27 -35.48
CA SER A 12 4.46 -15.71 -34.46
C SER A 12 4.55 -14.74 -33.27
N ALA A 13 3.51 -13.92 -33.10
CA ALA A 13 3.37 -13.08 -31.91
C ALA A 13 3.13 -13.98 -30.70
N LEU A 14 4.19 -14.25 -29.93
CA LEU A 14 4.09 -14.88 -28.62
C LEU A 14 3.51 -13.85 -27.65
N ALA A 15 2.18 -13.80 -27.54
CA ALA A 15 1.54 -13.07 -26.47
C ALA A 15 1.86 -13.79 -25.15
N ALA A 16 2.93 -13.37 -24.47
CA ALA A 16 3.19 -13.80 -23.11
C ALA A 16 2.01 -13.36 -22.25
N ALA A 17 1.19 -14.30 -21.80
CA ALA A 17 0.22 -14.03 -20.76
C ALA A 17 1.02 -13.61 -19.52
N ALA A 18 1.01 -12.32 -19.20
CA ALA A 18 1.63 -11.83 -17.99
C ALA A 18 0.94 -12.51 -16.80
N SER A 19 1.65 -13.37 -16.09
CA SER A 19 1.19 -13.95 -14.84
C SER A 19 1.20 -12.85 -13.78
N ALA A 20 0.04 -12.24 -13.55
CA ALA A 20 -0.14 -11.33 -12.43
C ALA A 20 -0.08 -12.13 -11.13
N HIS A 21 1.04 -12.04 -10.41
CA HIS A 21 1.16 -12.60 -9.07
C HIS A 21 0.60 -11.59 -8.07
N ILE A 22 -0.47 -11.95 -7.39
CA ILE A 22 -1.13 -11.12 -6.37
C ILE A 22 -0.69 -11.61 -5.00
N PHE A 23 -0.21 -10.69 -4.16
CA PHE A 23 0.05 -10.93 -2.75
C PHE A 23 -1.03 -10.25 -1.91
N THR A 24 -1.77 -11.04 -1.13
CA THR A 24 -2.86 -10.56 -0.26
C THR A 24 -2.59 -10.94 1.18
N VAL A 25 -2.62 -9.95 2.07
CA VAL A 25 -2.46 -10.11 3.51
C VAL A 25 -3.68 -9.56 4.24
N ASN A 26 -4.10 -10.26 5.29
CA ASN A 26 -5.13 -9.78 6.21
C ASN A 26 -4.43 -9.34 7.48
N CYS A 27 -4.58 -8.07 7.84
CA CYS A 27 -3.85 -7.49 8.96
C CYS A 27 -4.75 -6.61 9.82
N ALA A 28 -4.49 -6.58 11.12
CA ALA A 28 -5.02 -5.54 11.99
C ALA A 28 -4.12 -4.28 11.93
N PRO A 29 -4.67 -3.08 12.17
CA PRO A 29 -3.87 -1.87 12.36
C PRO A 29 -2.81 -2.07 13.43
N LEU A 30 -1.54 -1.83 13.09
CA LEU A 30 -0.45 -1.75 14.05
C LEU A 30 -0.47 -0.40 14.75
N THR A 31 -0.60 0.67 13.97
CA THR A 31 -0.57 2.05 14.47
C THR A 31 -1.16 3.02 13.46
N ILE A 32 -1.65 4.16 13.95
CA ILE A 32 -2.09 5.30 13.14
C ILE A 32 -1.22 6.50 13.54
N GLN A 33 -0.35 6.94 12.65
CA GLN A 33 0.60 8.02 12.96
C GLN A 33 1.12 8.73 11.71
N ARG A 34 1.79 9.87 11.90
CA ARG A 34 2.45 10.64 10.83
C ARG A 34 3.86 10.10 10.54
N GLY A 35 3.95 8.80 10.24
CA GLY A 35 5.23 8.14 9.93
C GLY A 35 5.27 7.61 8.51
N ASP A 36 6.39 7.84 7.81
CA ASP A 36 6.67 7.29 6.49
C ASP A 36 8.18 7.08 6.34
N PRO A 37 8.70 5.87 6.67
CA PRO A 37 10.13 5.61 6.63
C PRO A 37 10.73 5.59 5.22
N ILE A 38 9.91 5.59 4.15
CA ILE A 38 10.40 5.58 2.77
C ILE A 38 10.44 7.01 2.21
N VAL A 39 9.35 7.77 2.34
CA VAL A 39 9.23 9.09 1.72
C VAL A 39 9.74 10.21 2.64
N PHE A 40 9.53 10.08 3.96
CA PHE A 40 9.92 11.08 4.96
C PHE A 40 10.75 10.46 6.10
N PRO A 41 11.90 9.80 5.79
CA PRO A 41 12.68 9.08 6.79
C PRO A 41 13.15 9.99 7.92
N GLY A 42 12.87 9.59 9.16
CA GLY A 42 13.24 10.30 10.39
C GLY A 42 12.47 11.59 10.64
N ALA A 43 11.50 11.93 9.78
CA ALA A 43 10.70 13.14 9.87
C ALA A 43 9.21 12.82 10.02
N VAL A 44 8.45 13.83 10.43
CA VAL A 44 6.99 13.72 10.53
C VAL A 44 6.39 13.87 9.14
N SER A 45 5.61 12.86 8.69
CA SER A 45 4.92 12.87 7.39
C SER A 45 3.91 14.04 7.30
N PRO A 46 3.71 14.67 6.13
CA PRO A 46 2.70 15.71 5.94
C PRO A 46 1.26 15.22 6.16
N HIS A 47 1.01 13.91 6.13
CA HIS A 47 -0.31 13.33 6.43
C HIS A 47 -0.20 12.12 7.36
N VAL A 48 -1.35 11.67 7.85
CA VAL A 48 -1.46 10.52 8.76
C VAL A 48 -1.55 9.24 7.95
N HIS A 49 -0.84 8.20 8.37
CA HIS A 49 -0.92 6.87 7.82
C HIS A 49 -1.56 5.91 8.82
N VAL A 50 -2.31 4.94 8.31
CA VAL A 50 -2.55 3.70 9.03
C VAL A 50 -1.53 2.67 8.54
N VAL A 51 -0.85 2.03 9.49
CA VAL A 51 0.26 1.11 9.25
C VAL A 51 -0.14 -0.28 9.74
N VAL A 52 0.21 -1.31 8.99
CA VAL A 52 0.08 -2.73 9.35
C VAL A 52 1.41 -3.47 9.10
N GLY A 53 1.53 -4.69 9.62
CA GLY A 53 2.67 -5.56 9.36
C GLY A 53 3.61 -5.67 10.56
N GLY A 54 4.92 -5.65 10.30
CA GLY A 54 5.98 -5.85 11.29
C GLY A 54 5.95 -4.87 12.46
N THR A 55 6.25 -5.36 13.66
CA THR A 55 6.27 -4.59 14.92
C THR A 55 7.52 -3.71 15.10
N ALA A 56 8.45 -3.71 14.15
CA ALA A 56 9.65 -2.88 14.17
C ALA A 56 9.44 -1.45 13.63
N PHE A 57 8.22 -1.13 13.16
CA PHE A 57 7.92 0.12 12.50
C PHE A 57 8.40 1.36 13.27
N ALA A 58 9.17 2.21 12.59
CA ALA A 58 9.70 3.45 13.11
C ALA A 58 9.81 4.50 12.01
N LEU A 59 9.97 5.78 12.38
CA LEU A 59 10.13 6.88 11.41
C LEU A 59 11.36 6.71 10.51
N SER A 60 12.41 6.04 11.01
CA SER A 60 13.65 5.77 10.27
C SER A 60 13.97 4.28 10.28
N GLU A 61 12.99 3.45 9.91
CA GLU A 61 13.15 2.00 9.80
C GLU A 61 14.02 1.61 8.60
N SER A 62 15.04 0.79 8.83
CA SER A 62 15.83 0.15 7.78
C SER A 62 15.25 -1.21 7.38
N ASN A 63 15.68 -1.75 6.23
CA ASN A 63 15.28 -3.10 5.81
C ASN A 63 15.71 -4.17 6.81
N GLU A 64 16.86 -4.02 7.46
CA GLU A 64 17.37 -4.94 8.48
C GLU A 64 16.49 -4.90 9.73
N GLN A 65 16.06 -3.69 10.15
CA GLN A 65 15.14 -3.52 11.27
C GLN A 65 13.77 -4.13 10.98
N ALA A 66 13.21 -3.88 9.78
CA ALA A 66 11.95 -4.49 9.35
C ALA A 66 12.04 -6.02 9.39
N ARG A 67 13.11 -6.62 8.81
CA ARG A 67 13.33 -8.08 8.85
C ARG A 67 13.46 -8.64 10.27
N ALA A 68 14.03 -7.86 11.18
CA ALA A 68 14.24 -8.23 12.58
C ALA A 68 13.02 -8.00 13.49
N ALA A 69 11.85 -7.63 12.94
CA ALA A 69 10.63 -7.48 13.74
C ALA A 69 10.30 -8.76 14.51
N ASN A 70 9.90 -8.60 15.77
CA ASN A 70 9.61 -9.73 16.67
C ASN A 70 8.27 -10.42 16.35
N ALA A 71 7.33 -9.66 15.77
CA ALA A 71 6.01 -10.12 15.38
C ALA A 71 5.44 -9.25 14.25
N THR A 72 4.32 -9.69 13.66
CA THR A 72 3.56 -8.99 12.63
C THR A 72 2.06 -8.96 12.99
N THR A 73 1.33 -7.93 12.57
CA THR A 73 -0.14 -7.86 12.73
C THR A 73 -0.91 -8.60 11.63
N CYS A 74 -0.20 -9.21 10.68
CA CYS A 74 -0.75 -9.89 9.52
C CYS A 74 -0.88 -11.40 9.70
N ASP A 75 -1.75 -12.01 8.90
CA ASP A 75 -1.97 -13.47 8.84
C ASP A 75 -0.81 -14.25 8.20
N LYS A 76 0.17 -13.56 7.59
CA LYS A 76 1.40 -14.17 7.03
C LYS A 76 2.53 -13.99 8.04
N LEU A 77 2.65 -14.93 8.97
CA LEU A 77 3.55 -14.83 10.13
C LEU A 77 5.05 -14.69 9.80
N LEU A 78 5.47 -15.03 8.57
CA LEU A 78 6.85 -14.86 8.12
C LEU A 78 7.10 -13.52 7.43
N ASP A 79 6.05 -12.73 7.21
CA ASP A 79 6.14 -11.41 6.60
C ASP A 79 6.22 -10.33 7.67
N ASN A 80 7.43 -9.81 7.84
CA ASN A 80 7.75 -8.72 8.76
C ASN A 80 7.76 -7.35 8.06
N SER A 81 7.37 -7.27 6.79
CA SER A 81 7.29 -6.00 6.06
C SER A 81 6.22 -5.10 6.69
N ASN A 82 6.37 -3.79 6.52
CA ASN A 82 5.31 -2.84 6.84
C ASN A 82 4.60 -2.38 5.57
N TYR A 83 3.28 -2.25 5.68
CA TYR A 83 2.41 -1.70 4.64
C TYR A 83 1.62 -0.54 5.23
N TRP A 84 1.51 0.56 4.51
CA TRP A 84 0.75 1.71 4.96
C TRP A 84 -0.01 2.37 3.83
N GLN A 85 -1.11 2.99 4.22
CA GLN A 85 -1.90 3.85 3.36
C GLN A 85 -2.25 5.13 4.12
N PRO A 86 -2.52 6.23 3.40
CA PRO A 86 -3.08 7.42 4.01
C PRO A 86 -4.36 7.12 4.81
N GLN A 87 -4.44 7.66 6.02
CA GLN A 87 -5.63 7.59 6.86
C GLN A 87 -6.74 8.43 6.25
N LEU A 88 -7.90 7.82 6.09
CA LEU A 88 -9.07 8.50 5.56
C LEU A 88 -9.92 9.09 6.69
N TYR A 89 -10.54 10.23 6.38
CA TYR A 89 -11.43 10.97 7.25
C TYR A 89 -12.74 11.26 6.52
N HIS A 90 -13.85 11.08 7.21
CA HIS A 90 -15.16 11.53 6.75
C HIS A 90 -15.41 12.92 7.34
N GLN A 91 -15.73 13.88 6.48
CA GLN A 91 -16.17 15.19 6.96
C GLN A 91 -17.65 15.11 7.34
N ARG A 92 -17.99 15.42 8.59
CA ARG A 92 -19.36 15.49 9.10
C ARG A 92 -20.09 16.73 8.61
N ARG A 93 -21.41 16.81 8.85
CA ARG A 93 -22.25 17.93 8.37
C ARG A 93 -21.94 19.24 9.11
N ASP A 94 -21.40 19.13 10.31
CA ASP A 94 -20.93 20.23 11.16
C ASP A 94 -19.51 20.69 10.79
N GLY A 95 -18.94 20.21 9.68
CA GLY A 95 -17.61 20.59 9.19
C GLY A 95 -16.44 19.88 9.88
N ARG A 96 -16.67 19.14 10.97
CA ARG A 96 -15.62 18.37 11.66
C ARG A 96 -15.26 17.11 10.90
N PHE A 97 -14.06 16.58 11.16
CA PHE A 97 -13.59 15.32 10.57
C PHE A 97 -13.67 14.19 11.60
N GLU A 98 -14.08 13.02 11.14
CA GLU A 98 -14.03 11.78 11.91
C GLU A 98 -13.18 10.75 11.17
N LEU A 99 -12.41 9.97 11.93
CA LEU A 99 -11.53 8.96 11.36
C LEU A 99 -12.36 7.81 10.79
N VAL A 100 -12.03 7.38 9.58
CA VAL A 100 -12.62 6.20 8.95
C VAL A 100 -11.87 4.98 9.43
N GLU A 101 -12.56 4.07 10.12
CA GLU A 101 -11.96 2.85 10.63
C GLU A 101 -11.37 2.01 9.48
N MET A 102 -10.14 1.56 9.65
CA MET A 102 -9.49 0.69 8.67
C MET A 102 -10.12 -0.70 8.70
N GLN A 103 -10.82 -1.04 7.62
CA GLN A 103 -11.33 -2.40 7.38
C GLN A 103 -10.41 -3.23 6.46
N GLY A 104 -9.44 -2.58 5.82
CA GLY A 104 -8.43 -3.20 4.96
C GLY A 104 -7.62 -2.15 4.18
N ILE A 105 -6.54 -2.58 3.51
CA ILE A 105 -5.78 -1.76 2.53
C ILE A 105 -6.47 -1.83 1.17
N VAL A 106 -7.79 -1.66 1.18
CA VAL A 106 -8.62 -1.56 -0.03
C VAL A 106 -9.71 -0.56 0.30
N SER A 107 -9.92 0.41 -0.58
CA SER A 107 -10.74 1.61 -0.38
C SER A 107 -12.04 1.32 0.41
N PRO A 108 -12.21 1.88 1.62
CA PRO A 108 -13.48 1.77 2.32
C PRO A 108 -14.53 2.56 1.55
N VAL A 109 -15.68 1.95 1.28
CA VAL A 109 -16.83 2.65 0.71
C VAL A 109 -17.39 3.57 1.80
N SER A 110 -17.49 4.87 1.50
CA SER A 110 -18.12 5.85 2.40
C SER A 110 -19.57 5.43 2.68
N PRO A 111 -19.94 5.07 3.92
CA PRO A 111 -21.31 4.65 4.24
C PRO A 111 -22.34 5.78 4.02
N SER A 112 -21.88 7.04 4.02
CA SER A 112 -22.70 8.24 3.91
C SER A 112 -22.80 8.81 2.48
N GLY A 113 -22.08 8.23 1.51
CA GLY A 113 -21.99 8.77 0.15
C GLY A 113 -21.23 10.10 0.03
N ARG A 114 -20.62 10.59 1.12
CA ARG A 114 -19.80 11.81 1.11
C ARG A 114 -18.33 11.49 0.83
N PRO A 115 -17.55 12.43 0.25
CA PRO A 115 -16.15 12.21 -0.05
C PRO A 115 -15.35 11.84 1.21
N LEU A 116 -14.39 10.93 1.03
CA LEU A 116 -13.36 10.64 2.01
C LEU A 116 -12.16 11.54 1.73
N PHE A 117 -11.59 12.11 2.77
CA PHE A 117 -10.47 13.03 2.70
C PHE A 117 -9.24 12.41 3.36
N LEU A 118 -8.05 12.76 2.86
CA LEU A 118 -6.77 12.24 3.35
C LEU A 118 -6.15 13.09 4.48
N PHE A 119 -6.83 14.16 4.92
CA PHE A 119 -6.25 15.18 5.79
C PHE A 119 -6.69 15.08 7.24
N PRO A 120 -5.79 15.47 8.16
CA PRO A 120 -6.19 16.57 9.03
C PRO A 120 -5.16 17.71 9.13
N CYS A 121 -4.13 17.78 8.27
CA CYS A 121 -3.14 18.88 8.31
C CYS A 121 -2.99 19.56 6.95
N ALA A 122 -3.52 20.79 6.86
CA ALA A 122 -2.87 21.88 6.16
C ALA A 122 -2.28 22.81 7.24
#